data_AF-A0A928GIZ4-F1
#
_entry.id   AF-A0A928GIZ4-F1
#
_cell.length_a   1.000
_cell.length_b   1.000
_cell.length_c   1.000
_cell.angle_alpha   90.00
_cell.angle_beta   90.00
_cell.angle_gamma   90.00
#
_symmetry.space_group_name_H-M   'P 1'
#
loop_
_entity.id
_entity.type
_entity.pdbx_description
1 polymer ?
#
loop_
_entity_poly.entity_id
_entity_poly.type
_entity_poly.pdbx_seq_one_letter_code
_entity_poly.pdbx_strand_id
1 'polypeptide(L)'
;MRDNIDKFLNRLLYSLYNLMYFSGLPIYAAVELLVQRPLYCLPFWKRHLKKQYGINSFKEYKDWTRSGLYKTLDHPASGFTLYCLTGLALLLFALPFYLVINIWMICYGPQAYDIVGRHLLLVVGLGIVPSWIVGELVYWKNDRYLIHFAVFEKEGRKKKIAWTIGTALALCLLIVANFMLMWYYAFLYG
;
A
#
# COMPACT_ATOMS: atom_id res chain seq x y z
N MET A 1 -14.88 -12.43 20.16
CA MET A 1 -14.20 -11.10 20.13
C MET A 1 -12.99 -11.12 19.19
N ARG A 2 -12.10 -12.14 19.28
CA ARG A 2 -10.95 -12.35 18.36
C ARG A 2 -11.33 -12.40 16.88
N ASP A 3 -12.35 -13.19 16.51
CA ASP A 3 -12.78 -13.34 15.12
C ASP A 3 -13.28 -12.04 14.46
N ASN A 4 -13.84 -11.12 15.24
CA ASN A 4 -14.33 -9.84 14.71
C ASN A 4 -13.17 -8.87 14.46
N ILE A 5 -12.15 -8.90 15.33
CA ILE A 5 -10.92 -8.11 15.16
C ILE A 5 -10.15 -8.63 13.94
N ASP A 6 -9.98 -9.96 13.83
CA ASP A 6 -9.30 -10.58 12.69
C ASP A 6 -10.00 -10.25 11.37
N LYS A 7 -11.34 -10.33 11.32
CA LYS A 7 -12.12 -9.91 10.15
C LYS A 7 -11.97 -8.44 9.82
N PHE A 8 -11.98 -7.57 10.83
CA PHE A 8 -11.83 -6.12 10.64
C PHE A 8 -10.45 -5.77 10.09
N LEU A 9 -9.38 -6.31 10.67
CA LEU A 9 -8.01 -6.06 10.21
C LEU A 9 -7.80 -6.58 8.79
N ASN A 10 -8.25 -7.80 8.49
CA ASN A 10 -8.17 -8.34 7.13
C ASN A 10 -9.03 -7.54 6.14
N ARG A 11 -10.10 -6.89 6.60
CA ARG A 11 -10.91 -5.98 5.78
C ARG A 11 -10.15 -4.70 5.43
N LEU A 12 -9.40 -4.14 6.37
CA LEU A 12 -8.52 -2.99 6.11
C LEU A 12 -7.45 -3.36 5.09
N LEU A 13 -6.82 -4.53 5.26
CA LEU A 13 -5.82 -5.04 4.31
C LEU A 13 -6.40 -5.23 2.90
N TYR A 14 -7.59 -5.81 2.78
CA TYR A 14 -8.29 -5.93 1.49
C TYR A 14 -8.64 -4.57 0.87
N SER A 15 -8.93 -3.58 1.71
CA SER A 15 -9.19 -2.21 1.27
C SER A 15 -7.92 -1.52 0.76
N LEU A 16 -6.76 -1.76 1.40
CA LEU A 16 -5.45 -1.33 0.91
C LEU A 16 -5.09 -2.00 -0.41
N TYR A 17 -5.37 -3.30 -0.55
CA TYR A 17 -5.22 -4.02 -1.82
C TYR A 17 -6.06 -3.38 -2.93
N ASN A 18 -7.35 -3.14 -2.68
CA ASN A 18 -8.21 -2.46 -3.65
C ASN A 18 -7.70 -1.06 -3.98
N LEU A 19 -7.22 -0.31 -2.98
CA LEU A 19 -6.66 1.02 -3.21
C LEU A 19 -5.43 0.95 -4.14
N MET A 20 -4.51 0.02 -3.91
CA MET A 20 -3.37 -0.22 -4.80
C MET A 20 -3.83 -0.62 -6.20
N TYR A 21 -4.78 -1.55 -6.28
CA TYR A 21 -5.32 -2.00 -7.56
C TYR A 21 -5.93 -0.83 -8.35
N PHE A 22 -6.81 -0.03 -7.72
CA PHE A 22 -7.47 1.10 -8.36
C PHE A 22 -6.52 2.25 -8.69
N SER A 23 -5.51 2.53 -7.86
CA SER A 23 -4.50 3.57 -8.12
C SER A 23 -3.46 3.13 -9.16
N GLY A 24 -3.23 1.82 -9.32
CA GLY A 24 -2.39 1.27 -10.38
C GLY A 24 -3.01 1.41 -11.78
N LEU A 25 -4.34 1.41 -11.89
CA LEU A 25 -5.05 1.56 -13.17
C LEU A 25 -4.69 2.84 -13.96
N PRO A 26 -4.74 4.05 -13.37
CA PRO A 26 -4.38 5.27 -14.10
C PRO A 26 -2.89 5.33 -14.44
N ILE A 27 -2.00 4.83 -13.56
CA ILE A 27 -0.56 4.75 -13.84
C ILE A 27 -0.31 3.86 -15.06
N TYR A 28 -0.95 2.70 -15.10
CA TYR A 28 -0.88 1.81 -16.24
C TYR A 28 -1.45 2.46 -17.51
N ALA A 29 -2.60 3.12 -17.41
CA ALA A 29 -3.19 3.84 -18.55
C ALA A 29 -2.24 4.91 -19.10
N ALA A 30 -1.54 5.63 -18.22
CA ALA A 30 -0.51 6.59 -18.60
C ALA A 30 0.69 5.91 -19.28
N VAL A 31 1.19 4.79 -18.74
CA VAL A 31 2.28 4.03 -19.37
C VAL A 31 1.86 3.47 -20.74
N GLU A 32 0.63 2.97 -20.88
CA GLU A 32 0.10 2.51 -22.16
C GLU A 32 0.10 3.66 -23.19
N LEU A 33 -0.40 4.83 -22.80
CA LEU A 33 -0.54 6.00 -23.67
C LEU A 33 0.80 6.66 -24.01
N LEU A 34 1.68 6.84 -23.04
CA LEU A 34 2.91 7.63 -23.15
C LEU A 34 4.11 6.80 -23.60
N VAL A 35 4.09 5.48 -23.37
CA VAL A 35 5.26 4.63 -23.61
C VAL A 35 4.88 3.53 -24.61
N GLN A 36 3.93 2.65 -24.27
CA GLN A 36 3.66 1.45 -25.07
C GLN A 36 3.14 1.77 -26.47
N ARG A 37 2.17 2.69 -26.60
CA ARG A 37 1.63 3.11 -27.91
C ARG A 37 2.68 3.79 -28.79
N PRO A 38 3.42 4.82 -28.32
CA PRO A 38 4.49 5.42 -29.10
C PRO A 38 5.56 4.41 -29.53
N LEU A 39 6.01 3.53 -28.63
CA LEU A 39 7.00 2.50 -28.95
C LEU A 39 6.52 1.54 -30.04
N TYR A 40 5.27 1.06 -29.97
CA TYR A 40 4.73 0.17 -31.01
C TYR A 40 4.56 0.86 -32.37
N CYS A 41 4.34 2.18 -32.39
CA CYS A 41 4.27 2.95 -33.63
C CYS A 41 5.64 3.12 -34.31
N LEU A 42 6.76 2.88 -33.62
CA LEU A 42 8.08 2.94 -34.23
C LEU A 42 8.29 1.78 -35.23
N PRO A 43 8.59 2.07 -36.51
CA PRO A 43 8.70 1.03 -37.54
C PRO A 43 9.77 -0.02 -37.25
N PHE A 44 10.90 0.39 -36.67
CA PHE A 44 12.00 -0.53 -36.33
C PHE A 44 11.56 -1.51 -35.23
N TRP A 45 10.88 -1.00 -34.19
CA TRP A 45 10.44 -1.78 -33.05
C TRP A 45 9.35 -2.76 -33.45
N LYS A 46 8.37 -2.29 -34.23
CA LYS A 46 7.30 -3.13 -34.79
C LYS A 46 7.86 -4.27 -35.66
N ARG A 47 8.87 -4.00 -36.49
CA ARG A 47 9.55 -5.04 -37.29
C ARG A 47 10.30 -6.03 -36.41
N HIS A 48 10.97 -5.55 -35.36
CA HIS A 48 11.69 -6.39 -34.41
C HIS A 48 10.72 -7.32 -33.65
N LEU A 49 9.63 -6.78 -33.11
CA LEU A 49 8.60 -7.55 -32.40
C LEU A 49 7.98 -8.64 -33.28
N LYS A 50 7.68 -8.32 -34.54
CA LYS A 50 7.17 -9.29 -35.50
C LYS A 50 8.17 -10.41 -35.81
N LYS A 51 9.45 -10.07 -35.99
CA LYS A 51 10.51 -11.04 -36.33
C LYS A 51 10.93 -11.94 -35.17
N GLN A 52 11.04 -11.40 -33.96
CA GLN A 52 11.57 -12.11 -32.80
C GLN A 52 10.48 -12.80 -31.97
N TYR A 53 9.30 -12.18 -31.86
CA TYR A 53 8.25 -12.63 -30.93
C TYR A 53 6.94 -12.97 -31.63
N GLY A 54 6.86 -12.87 -32.97
CA GLY A 54 5.65 -13.19 -33.75
C GLY A 54 4.47 -12.25 -33.52
N ILE A 55 4.68 -11.09 -32.90
CA ILE A 55 3.63 -10.13 -32.53
C ILE A 55 3.25 -9.31 -33.78
N ASN A 56 2.00 -9.48 -34.23
CA ASN A 56 1.49 -8.87 -35.48
C ASN A 56 0.50 -7.72 -35.23
N SER A 57 -0.10 -7.67 -34.06
CA SER A 57 -1.10 -6.66 -33.72
C SER A 57 -0.74 -5.88 -32.45
N PHE A 58 -1.26 -4.65 -32.32
CA PHE A 58 -1.10 -3.89 -31.09
C PHE A 58 -1.78 -4.58 -29.91
N LYS A 59 -2.85 -5.35 -30.17
CA LYS A 59 -3.54 -6.15 -29.16
C LYS A 59 -2.63 -7.24 -28.60
N GLU A 60 -1.96 -8.00 -29.46
CA GLU A 60 -0.95 -9.00 -29.04
C GLU A 60 0.23 -8.34 -28.32
N TYR A 61 0.70 -7.18 -28.79
CA TYR A 61 1.75 -6.43 -28.12
C TYR A 61 1.31 -5.99 -26.72
N LYS A 62 0.08 -5.50 -26.60
CA LYS A 62 -0.52 -5.10 -25.32
C LYS A 62 -0.70 -6.28 -24.38
N ASP A 63 -1.13 -7.43 -24.88
CA ASP A 63 -1.29 -8.65 -24.08
C ASP A 63 0.08 -9.21 -23.65
N TRP A 64 1.10 -9.06 -24.50
CA TRP A 64 2.50 -9.39 -24.20
C TRP A 64 3.10 -8.45 -23.14
N THR A 65 2.90 -7.13 -23.24
CA THR A 65 3.38 -6.15 -22.24
C THR A 65 2.56 -6.14 -20.95
N ARG A 66 1.30 -6.61 -20.99
CA ARG A 66 0.44 -6.78 -19.80
C ARG A 66 1.01 -7.76 -18.77
N SER A 67 1.97 -8.60 -19.18
CA SER A 67 2.52 -9.69 -18.39
C SER A 67 3.26 -9.28 -17.12
N GLY A 68 3.73 -8.02 -17.01
CA GLY A 68 4.49 -7.55 -15.85
C GLY A 68 3.62 -7.04 -14.71
N LEU A 69 2.96 -5.90 -14.91
CA LEU A 69 2.37 -5.10 -13.83
C LEU A 69 0.93 -5.53 -13.46
N TYR A 70 0.12 -5.91 -14.45
CA TYR A 70 -1.29 -6.27 -14.24
C TYR A 70 -1.41 -7.68 -13.66
N LYS A 71 -0.62 -8.64 -14.16
CA LYS A 71 -0.52 -9.98 -13.56
C LYS A 71 -0.06 -9.94 -12.11
N THR A 72 0.86 -9.02 -11.76
CA THR A 72 1.25 -8.83 -10.36
C THR A 72 0.11 -8.23 -9.53
N LEU A 73 -0.60 -7.23 -10.03
CA LEU A 73 -1.68 -6.58 -9.28
C LEU A 73 -2.96 -7.42 -9.18
N ASP A 74 -3.25 -8.28 -10.16
CA ASP A 74 -4.43 -9.17 -10.18
C ASP A 74 -4.31 -10.32 -9.18
N HIS A 75 -3.08 -10.75 -8.87
CA HIS A 75 -2.84 -11.80 -7.90
C HIS A 75 -2.38 -11.21 -6.56
N PRO A 76 -3.18 -11.33 -5.48
CA PRO A 76 -2.79 -10.87 -4.15
C PRO A 76 -1.58 -11.63 -3.56
N ALA A 77 -1.19 -12.75 -4.19
CA ALA A 77 0.00 -13.54 -3.84
C ALA A 77 1.24 -13.22 -4.71
N SER A 78 1.17 -12.24 -5.62
CA SER A 78 2.37 -11.87 -6.38
C SER A 78 3.37 -11.18 -5.46
N GLY A 79 4.67 -11.44 -5.65
CA GLY A 79 5.72 -10.92 -4.75
C GLY A 79 5.75 -9.38 -4.65
N PHE A 80 5.47 -8.68 -5.74
CA PHE A 80 5.40 -7.21 -5.74
C PHE A 80 4.19 -6.69 -4.96
N THR A 81 3.01 -7.27 -5.19
CA THR A 81 1.80 -6.90 -4.46
C THR A 81 1.95 -7.21 -2.97
N LEU A 82 2.52 -8.38 -2.64
CA LEU A 82 2.81 -8.78 -1.26
C LEU A 82 3.73 -7.77 -0.56
N TYR A 83 4.82 -7.38 -1.23
CA TYR A 83 5.77 -6.39 -0.70
C TYR A 83 5.09 -5.04 -0.40
N CYS A 84 4.38 -4.47 -1.37
CA CYS A 84 3.70 -3.20 -1.20
C CYS A 84 2.56 -3.28 -0.18
N LEU A 85 1.80 -4.37 -0.15
CA LEU A 85 0.74 -4.61 0.82
C LEU A 85 1.31 -4.73 2.24
N THR A 86 2.47 -5.38 2.38
CA THR A 86 3.22 -5.45 3.65
C THR A 86 3.65 -4.07 4.11
N GLY A 87 4.22 -3.25 3.22
CA GLY A 87 4.60 -1.88 3.54
C GLY A 87 3.42 -1.02 4.00
N LEU A 88 2.28 -1.10 3.28
CA LEU A 88 1.06 -0.37 3.66
C LEU A 88 0.44 -0.88 4.96
N ALA A 89 0.45 -2.20 5.18
CA ALA A 89 0.00 -2.81 6.42
C ALA A 89 0.84 -2.36 7.62
N LEU A 90 2.17 -2.35 7.47
CA LEU A 90 3.09 -1.83 8.48
C LEU A 90 2.81 -0.36 8.78
N LEU A 91 2.63 0.46 7.74
CA LEU A 91 2.32 1.88 7.89
C LEU A 91 1.00 2.09 8.66
N LEU A 92 -0.05 1.34 8.30
CA LEU A 92 -1.36 1.42 8.93
C LEU A 92 -1.29 1.16 10.44
N PHE A 93 -0.45 0.23 10.87
CA PHE A 93 -0.28 -0.09 12.29
C PHE A 93 0.72 0.80 13.01
N ALA A 94 1.80 1.25 12.32
CA ALA A 94 2.83 2.07 12.93
C ALA A 94 2.37 3.52 13.15
N LEU A 95 1.54 4.08 12.25
CA LEU A 95 1.07 5.46 12.34
C LEU A 95 0.32 5.80 13.64
N PRO A 96 -0.59 4.96 14.16
CA PRO A 96 -1.17 5.16 15.49
C PRO A 96 -0.14 5.20 16.63
N PHE A 97 0.90 4.35 16.58
CA PHE A 97 1.97 4.39 17.60
C PHE A 97 2.74 5.71 17.54
N TYR A 98 3.10 6.16 16.34
CA TYR A 98 3.77 7.45 16.18
C TYR A 98 2.89 8.61 16.60
N LEU A 99 1.57 8.51 16.41
CA LEU A 99 0.65 9.55 16.87
C LEU A 99 0.67 9.66 18.41
N VAL A 100 0.70 8.53 19.11
CA VAL A 100 0.83 8.50 20.58
C VAL A 100 2.15 9.12 21.03
N ILE A 101 3.25 8.81 20.35
CA ILE A 101 4.56 9.41 20.65
C ILE A 101 4.52 10.94 20.42
N ASN A 102 3.90 11.38 19.33
CA ASN A 102 3.71 12.81 19.04
C ASN A 102 2.89 13.51 20.12
N ILE A 103 1.79 12.90 20.58
CA ILE A 103 0.98 13.43 21.69
C ILE A 103 1.80 13.46 22.99
N TRP A 104 2.57 12.41 23.26
CA TRP A 104 3.46 12.36 24.42
C TRP A 104 4.49 13.49 24.40
N MET A 105 5.12 13.76 23.25
CA MET A 105 6.03 14.90 23.12
C MET A 105 5.33 16.23 23.46
N ILE A 106 4.11 16.45 22.98
CA ILE A 106 3.32 17.66 23.28
C ILE A 106 3.05 17.81 24.78
N CYS A 107 2.72 16.72 25.47
CA CYS A 107 2.40 16.76 26.90
C CYS A 107 3.64 17.02 27.78
N TYR A 108 4.81 16.50 27.40
CA TYR A 108 6.01 16.50 28.23
C TYR A 108 7.07 17.53 27.80
N GLY A 109 6.86 18.22 26.68
CA GLY A 109 7.69 19.35 26.28
C GLY A 109 9.13 18.95 25.89
N PRO A 110 10.08 19.90 25.93
CA PRO A 110 11.42 19.75 25.34
C PRO A 110 12.16 18.47 25.73
N GLN A 111 11.96 18.01 26.97
CA GLN A 111 12.60 16.82 27.53
C GLN A 111 12.21 15.55 26.76
N ALA A 112 10.93 15.42 26.37
CA ALA A 112 10.45 14.28 25.60
C ALA A 112 10.98 14.29 24.16
N TYR A 113 11.12 15.47 23.56
CA TYR A 113 11.70 15.63 22.22
C TYR A 113 13.17 15.27 22.18
N ASP A 114 13.94 15.70 23.19
CA ASP A 114 15.34 15.33 23.36
C ASP A 114 15.52 13.81 23.48
N ILE A 115 14.63 13.14 24.23
CA ILE A 115 14.64 11.69 24.37
C ILE A 115 14.34 11.02 23.03
N VAL A 116 13.31 11.48 22.30
CA VAL A 116 12.95 10.93 20.98
C VAL A 116 14.07 11.15 19.97
N GLY A 117 14.71 12.32 19.95
CA GLY A 117 15.84 12.62 19.09
C GLY A 117 17.05 11.74 19.38
N ARG A 118 17.43 11.59 20.67
CA ARG A 118 18.55 10.72 21.09
C ARG A 118 18.29 9.24 20.83
N HIS A 119 17.04 8.81 20.89
CA HIS A 119 16.64 7.41 20.75
C HIS A 119 15.80 7.15 19.49
N LEU A 120 15.99 7.93 18.42
CA LEU A 120 15.16 7.89 17.22
C LEU A 120 15.02 6.48 16.64
N LEU A 121 16.11 5.71 16.58
CA LEU A 121 16.10 4.32 16.09
C LEU A 121 15.23 3.40 16.95
N LEU A 122 15.24 3.58 18.28
CA LEU A 122 14.39 2.82 19.18
C LEU A 122 12.92 3.21 19.01
N VAL A 123 12.64 4.50 18.85
CA VAL A 123 11.28 5.01 18.62
C VAL A 123 10.71 4.47 17.30
N VAL A 124 11.50 4.49 16.22
CA VAL A 124 11.13 3.89 14.93
C VAL A 124 10.95 2.37 15.07
N GLY A 125 11.85 1.70 15.79
CA GLY A 125 11.73 0.27 16.08
C GLY A 125 10.47 -0.09 16.85
N LEU A 126 10.06 0.72 17.83
CA LEU A 126 8.84 0.54 18.62
C LEU A 126 7.57 0.72 17.79
N GLY A 127 7.60 1.48 16.69
CA GLY A 127 6.49 1.54 15.74
C GLY A 127 6.46 0.34 14.80
N ILE A 128 7.62 -0.01 14.23
CA ILE A 128 7.72 -1.02 13.15
C ILE A 128 7.62 -2.45 13.69
N VAL A 129 8.32 -2.79 14.78
CA VAL A 129 8.41 -4.17 15.26
C VAL A 129 7.06 -4.73 15.74
N PRO A 130 6.26 -4.01 16.56
CA PRO A 130 4.92 -4.47 16.92
C PRO A 130 3.99 -4.56 15.72
N SER A 131 4.09 -3.61 14.79
CA SER A 131 3.32 -3.61 13.54
C SER A 131 3.62 -4.84 12.68
N TRP A 132 4.90 -5.24 12.61
CA TRP A 132 5.34 -6.45 11.94
C TRP A 132 4.76 -7.70 12.60
N ILE A 133 4.86 -7.81 13.93
CA ILE A 133 4.32 -8.95 14.69
C ILE A 133 2.82 -9.07 14.48
N VAL A 134 2.08 -7.97 14.54
CA VAL A 134 0.64 -7.96 14.28
C VAL A 134 0.34 -8.38 12.85
N GLY A 135 1.09 -7.86 11.87
CA GLY A 135 0.97 -8.28 10.47
C GLY A 135 1.16 -9.78 10.28
N GLU A 136 2.20 -10.34 10.89
CA GLU A 136 2.46 -11.78 10.82
C GLU A 136 1.37 -12.62 11.46
N LEU A 137 0.91 -12.25 12.64
CA LEU A 137 -0.08 -13.04 13.37
C LEU A 137 -1.49 -12.98 12.76
N VAL A 138 -1.84 -11.85 12.14
CA VAL A 138 -3.21 -11.56 11.68
C VAL A 138 -3.38 -11.77 10.17
N TYR A 139 -2.37 -11.42 9.36
CA TYR A 139 -2.48 -11.45 7.90
C TYR A 139 -1.77 -12.66 7.30
N TRP A 140 -0.49 -12.83 7.64
CA TRP A 140 0.40 -13.74 6.92
C TRP A 140 0.36 -15.17 7.46
N LYS A 141 0.08 -15.37 8.75
CA LYS A 141 0.00 -16.70 9.35
C LYS A 141 -1.03 -17.59 8.62
N ASN A 142 -0.52 -18.62 7.96
CA ASN A 142 -1.25 -19.60 7.15
C ASN A 142 -2.05 -18.96 6.00
N ASP A 143 -1.53 -17.88 5.39
CA ASP A 143 -2.15 -17.17 4.27
C ASP A 143 -3.61 -16.76 4.52
N ARG A 144 -3.93 -16.45 5.79
CA ARG A 144 -5.30 -16.11 6.21
C ARG A 144 -5.88 -14.93 5.45
N TYR A 145 -5.03 -14.00 5.00
CA TYR A 145 -5.45 -12.90 4.15
C TYR A 145 -6.13 -13.37 2.85
N LEU A 146 -5.66 -14.45 2.21
CA LEU A 146 -6.27 -14.97 0.98
C LEU A 146 -7.68 -15.50 1.23
N ILE A 147 -7.89 -16.19 2.35
CA ILE A 147 -9.21 -16.71 2.76
C ILE A 147 -10.19 -15.56 2.92
N HIS A 148 -9.78 -14.50 3.61
CA HIS A 148 -10.62 -13.32 3.83
C HIS A 148 -10.84 -12.50 2.55
N PHE A 149 -9.84 -12.39 1.68
CA PHE A 149 -9.95 -11.69 0.40
C PHE A 149 -11.02 -12.34 -0.48
N ALA A 150 -11.04 -13.66 -0.58
CA ALA A 150 -12.07 -14.40 -1.33
C ALA A 150 -13.49 -14.17 -0.79
N VAL A 151 -13.65 -13.99 0.53
CA VAL A 151 -14.93 -13.63 1.15
C VAL A 151 -15.32 -12.20 0.78
N PHE A 152 -14.39 -11.26 0.91
CA PHE A 152 -14.63 -9.85 0.68
C PHE A 152 -14.84 -9.48 -0.79
N GLU A 153 -14.24 -10.23 -1.70
CA GLU A 153 -14.40 -10.07 -3.13
C GLU A 153 -15.85 -10.31 -3.58
N LYS A 154 -16.55 -11.27 -2.96
CA LYS A 154 -17.96 -11.59 -3.22
C LYS A 154 -18.93 -10.54 -2.72
N GLU A 155 -18.48 -9.57 -1.92
CA GLU A 155 -19.35 -8.51 -1.43
C GLU A 155 -19.74 -7.50 -2.52
N GLY A 156 -20.88 -6.84 -2.32
CA GLY A 156 -21.38 -5.81 -3.23
C GLY A 156 -20.39 -4.66 -3.46
N ARG A 157 -20.32 -4.19 -4.71
CA ARG A 157 -19.38 -3.14 -5.15
C ARG A 157 -19.41 -1.88 -4.31
N LYS A 158 -20.61 -1.43 -3.89
CA LYS A 158 -20.79 -0.24 -3.02
C LYS A 158 -20.05 -0.41 -1.68
N LYS A 159 -20.16 -1.58 -1.04
CA LYS A 159 -19.51 -1.88 0.24
C LYS A 159 -17.99 -1.92 0.09
N LYS A 160 -17.48 -2.50 -1.00
CA LYS A 160 -16.03 -2.50 -1.30
C LYS A 160 -15.48 -1.08 -1.47
N ILE A 161 -16.18 -0.23 -2.21
CA ILE A 161 -15.78 1.17 -2.44
C ILE A 161 -15.80 1.96 -1.13
N ALA A 162 -16.88 1.85 -0.33
CA ALA A 162 -16.99 2.57 0.95
C ALA A 162 -15.82 2.22 1.90
N TRP A 163 -15.49 0.93 2.03
CA TRP A 163 -14.36 0.49 2.84
C TRP A 163 -13.01 0.97 2.29
N THR A 164 -12.83 0.95 0.97
CA THR A 164 -11.60 1.43 0.32
C THR A 164 -11.40 2.92 0.57
N ILE A 165 -12.42 3.74 0.33
CA ILE A 165 -12.37 5.20 0.57
C ILE A 165 -12.19 5.50 2.06
N GLY A 166 -12.93 4.82 2.94
CA GLY A 166 -12.80 5.01 4.39
C GLY A 166 -11.40 4.69 4.91
N THR A 167 -10.81 3.58 4.45
CA THR A 167 -9.44 3.19 4.80
C THR A 167 -8.42 4.20 4.27
N ALA A 168 -8.61 4.68 3.04
CA ALA A 168 -7.75 5.71 2.43
C ALA A 168 -7.78 7.02 3.23
N LEU A 169 -8.98 7.51 3.56
CA LEU A 169 -9.16 8.75 4.32
C LEU A 169 -8.56 8.62 5.73
N ALA A 170 -8.80 7.50 6.41
CA ALA A 170 -8.21 7.25 7.73
C ALA A 170 -6.68 7.24 7.68
N LEU A 171 -6.09 6.59 6.67
CA LEU A 171 -4.63 6.58 6.47
C LEU A 171 -4.10 8.00 6.21
N CYS A 172 -4.72 8.76 5.30
CA CYS A 172 -4.34 10.13 4.99
C CYS A 172 -4.44 11.03 6.23
N LEU A 173 -5.52 10.93 7.02
CA LEU A 173 -5.68 11.71 8.23
C LEU A 173 -4.61 11.37 9.27
N LEU A 174 -4.28 10.09 9.45
CA LEU A 174 -3.21 9.67 10.35
C LEU A 174 -1.83 10.18 9.90
N ILE A 175 -1.54 10.15 8.60
CA ILE A 175 -0.31 10.69 8.03
C ILE A 175 -0.24 12.20 8.28
N VAL A 176 -1.28 12.94 7.89
CA VAL A 176 -1.34 14.40 8.04
C VAL A 176 -1.23 14.80 9.51
N ALA A 177 -1.94 14.13 10.41
CA ALA A 177 -1.86 14.39 11.84
C ALA A 177 -0.43 14.19 12.36
N ASN A 178 0.21 13.06 12.05
CA ASN A 178 1.60 12.80 12.46
C ASN A 178 2.57 13.87 11.93
N PHE A 179 2.46 14.23 10.64
CA PHE A 179 3.31 15.25 10.04
C PHE A 179 3.08 16.64 10.65
N MET A 180 1.81 17.05 10.82
CA MET A 180 1.48 18.35 11.41
C MET A 180 1.96 18.47 12.85
N LEU A 181 1.78 17.43 13.66
CA LEU A 181 2.26 17.45 15.04
C LEU A 181 3.78 17.49 15.12
N MET A 182 4.47 16.71 14.28
CA MET A 182 5.94 16.74 14.19
C MET A 182 6.45 18.12 13.76
N TRP A 183 5.82 18.74 12.76
CA TRP A 183 6.18 20.09 12.30
C TRP A 183 5.91 21.17 13.35
N TYR A 184 4.75 21.12 13.99
CA TYR A 184 4.41 22.03 15.09
C TYR A 184 5.48 21.97 16.18
N TYR A 185 5.93 20.76 16.51
CA TYR A 185 6.97 20.55 17.50
C TYR A 185 8.33 21.08 17.07
N ALA A 186 8.74 20.83 15.83
CA ALA A 186 9.98 21.35 15.27
C ALA A 186 9.99 22.89 15.22
N PHE A 187 8.85 23.53 14.98
CA PHE A 187 8.73 24.99 15.01
C PHE A 187 8.83 25.58 16.44
N LEU A 188 8.30 24.87 17.45
CA LEU A 188 8.31 25.36 18.82
C LEU A 188 9.68 25.24 19.51
N TYR A 189 10.48 24.25 19.12
CA TYR A 189 11.69 23.86 19.85
C TYR A 189 12.95 23.67 19.00
N GLY A 190 12.87 23.92 17.68
CA GLY A 190 14.00 23.95 16.75
C GLY A 190 14.48 25.37 16.48
#